data_AF-A0A9D0BZH2-F1
#
_entry.id   AF-A0A9D0BZH2-F1
#
_cell.length_a   1.000
_cell.length_b   1.000
_cell.length_c   1.000
_cell.angle_alpha   90.00
_cell.angle_beta   90.00
_cell.angle_gamma   90.00
#
_symmetry.space_group_name_H-M   'P 1'
#
loop_
_entity.id
_entity.type
_entity.pdbx_description
1 polymer ?
#
loop_
_entity_poly.entity_id
_entity_poly.type
_entity_poly.pdbx_seq_one_letter_code
_entity_poly.pdbx_strand_id
1 'polypeptide(L)'
;MQATNDNSLPARGPFSLDDEPAYRRWREAKLADHPASVAELQVTIRDPLRLSAAEKRALGECCRRANMAIYRLCRPQGDPADKEGIRALGAQLGLRRLHHNLCADEDGISSLRVVSAGQRHTYIPYSSRPISWHTDGYYHPPGQRIRGMLLHCVQPAVRGGDNALLDPEIAYIHLRDSNPDYIYALMHPRAMTIPANDVEDGEPRPAQSGPVFSVDEAGHLHMRYTARTRSIEWRDDADTRAATACLSAFLASDSPWIFRHRLAAGEGLICN
;
A
#
# COMPACT_ATOMS: atom_id res chain seq x y z
N MET A 1 -9.35 -29.07 4.93
CA MET A 1 -10.28 -28.11 4.32
C MET A 1 -9.55 -27.45 3.15
N GLN A 2 -9.89 -27.79 1.91
CA GLN A 2 -9.23 -27.25 0.72
C GLN A 2 -9.54 -25.75 0.63
N ALA A 3 -8.53 -24.91 0.83
CA ALA A 3 -8.62 -23.52 0.41
C ALA A 3 -8.69 -23.51 -1.12
N THR A 4 -9.82 -23.08 -1.66
CA THR A 4 -9.99 -22.80 -3.08
C THR A 4 -9.03 -21.68 -3.46
N ASN A 5 -7.83 -22.05 -3.91
CA ASN A 5 -6.85 -21.15 -4.55
C ASN A 5 -7.33 -20.80 -5.97
N ASP A 6 -8.50 -20.19 -6.07
CA ASP A 6 -9.02 -19.71 -7.35
C ASP A 6 -8.67 -18.23 -7.50
N ASN A 7 -7.37 -17.94 -7.61
CA ASN A 7 -6.91 -16.69 -8.21
C ASN A 7 -6.70 -16.97 -9.71
N SER A 8 -7.77 -17.41 -10.36
CA SER A 8 -7.84 -17.42 -11.82
C SER A 8 -7.79 -15.98 -12.30
N LEU A 9 -7.14 -15.78 -13.44
CA LEU A 9 -7.15 -14.50 -14.11
C LEU A 9 -8.61 -14.09 -14.37
N PRO A 10 -8.95 -12.80 -14.20
CA PRO A 10 -10.31 -12.36 -14.43
C PRO A 10 -10.69 -12.65 -15.88
N ALA A 11 -11.87 -13.23 -16.11
CA ALA A 11 -12.32 -13.60 -17.45
C ALA A 11 -12.66 -12.40 -18.36
N ARG A 12 -12.95 -11.23 -17.76
CA ARG A 12 -13.38 -10.02 -18.47
C ARG A 12 -12.96 -8.75 -17.72
N GLY A 13 -13.06 -7.60 -18.38
CA GLY A 13 -12.79 -6.30 -17.78
C GLY A 13 -11.31 -5.90 -17.87
N PRO A 14 -10.95 -4.75 -17.28
CA PRO A 14 -9.66 -4.10 -17.57
C PRO A 14 -8.44 -4.89 -17.09
N PHE A 15 -8.62 -5.80 -16.13
CA PHE A 15 -7.57 -6.65 -15.61
C PHE A 15 -7.52 -8.04 -16.26
N SER A 16 -8.47 -8.34 -17.17
CA SER A 16 -8.38 -9.51 -18.04
C SER A 16 -7.35 -9.25 -19.13
N LEU A 17 -6.48 -10.22 -19.35
CA LEU A 17 -5.45 -10.17 -20.38
C LEU A 17 -6.02 -10.51 -21.77
N ASP A 18 -7.19 -11.17 -21.82
CA ASP A 18 -7.91 -11.48 -23.05
C ASP A 18 -8.87 -10.34 -23.48
N ASP A 19 -9.17 -9.38 -22.58
CA ASP A 19 -10.05 -8.24 -22.84
C ASP A 19 -9.26 -6.94 -23.06
N GLU A 20 -8.45 -6.95 -24.12
CA GLU A 20 -7.62 -5.81 -24.51
C GLU A 20 -8.42 -4.50 -24.73
N PRO A 21 -9.63 -4.52 -25.34
CA PRO A 21 -10.43 -3.30 -25.46
C PRO A 21 -10.85 -2.69 -24.12
N ALA A 22 -11.21 -3.51 -23.12
CA ALA A 22 -11.54 -3.00 -21.78
C ALA A 22 -10.31 -2.41 -21.09
N TYR A 23 -9.15 -3.06 -21.20
CA TYR A 23 -7.90 -2.54 -20.66
C TYR A 23 -7.56 -1.17 -21.25
N ARG A 24 -7.60 -1.02 -22.58
CA ARG A 24 -7.25 0.26 -23.23
C ARG A 24 -8.14 1.41 -22.78
N ARG A 25 -9.47 1.20 -22.73
CA ARG A 25 -10.42 2.22 -22.26
C ARG A 25 -10.17 2.62 -20.82
N TRP A 26 -9.96 1.64 -19.94
CA TRP A 26 -9.68 1.90 -18.52
C TRP A 26 -8.34 2.60 -18.33
N ARG A 27 -7.28 2.12 -19.00
CA ARG A 27 -5.93 2.71 -18.97
C ARG A 27 -5.96 4.17 -19.40
N GLU A 28 -6.61 4.47 -20.53
CA GLU A 28 -6.72 5.85 -21.04
C GLU A 28 -7.43 6.76 -20.02
N ALA A 29 -8.58 6.31 -19.50
CA ALA A 29 -9.32 7.06 -18.48
C ALA A 29 -8.49 7.25 -17.20
N LYS A 30 -7.81 6.20 -16.74
CA LYS A 30 -6.97 6.22 -15.53
C LYS A 30 -5.83 7.22 -15.67
N LEU A 31 -5.10 7.18 -16.78
CA LEU A 31 -3.97 8.08 -17.02
C LEU A 31 -4.40 9.53 -17.25
N ALA A 32 -5.55 9.76 -17.88
CA ALA A 32 -6.08 11.10 -18.11
C ALA A 32 -6.56 11.79 -16.81
N ASP A 33 -7.07 11.00 -15.86
CA ASP A 33 -7.62 11.48 -14.59
C ASP A 33 -6.58 11.47 -13.45
N HIS A 34 -5.45 10.78 -13.64
CA HIS A 34 -4.40 10.66 -12.61
C HIS A 34 -3.80 12.05 -12.29
N PRO A 35 -3.57 12.36 -11.00
CA PRO A 35 -2.97 13.63 -10.61
C PRO A 35 -1.56 13.80 -11.18
N ALA A 36 -1.19 15.04 -11.52
CA ALA A 36 0.15 15.38 -11.98
C ALA A 36 1.09 15.74 -10.81
N SER A 37 0.54 16.02 -9.63
CA SER A 37 1.31 16.40 -8.45
C SER A 37 0.64 16.01 -7.14
N VAL A 38 1.43 15.95 -6.07
CA VAL A 38 0.93 15.75 -4.70
C VAL A 38 -0.07 16.83 -4.27
N ALA A 39 0.05 18.06 -4.79
CA ALA A 39 -0.83 19.16 -4.43
C ALA A 39 -2.30 18.89 -4.82
N GLU A 40 -2.54 18.16 -5.91
CA GLU A 40 -3.88 17.74 -6.33
C GLU A 40 -4.49 16.64 -5.46
N LEU A 41 -3.68 16.01 -4.62
CA LEU A 41 -4.09 14.97 -3.67
C LEU A 41 -4.28 15.52 -2.24
N GLN A 42 -4.08 16.82 -2.03
CA GLN A 42 -4.20 17.44 -0.72
C GLN A 42 -5.64 17.81 -0.38
N VAL A 43 -6.13 17.31 0.76
CA VAL A 43 -7.44 17.63 1.31
C VAL A 43 -7.30 18.22 2.71
N THR A 44 -7.76 19.44 2.88
CA THR A 44 -7.82 20.08 4.20
C THR A 44 -9.01 19.54 4.98
N ILE A 45 -8.76 19.09 6.21
CA ILE A 45 -9.76 18.57 7.14
C ILE A 45 -9.86 19.51 8.33
N ARG A 46 -11.08 19.98 8.61
CA ARG A 46 -11.35 20.89 9.73
C ARG A 46 -11.44 20.16 11.07
N ASP A 47 -12.15 19.04 11.08
CA ASP A 47 -12.44 18.25 12.29
C ASP A 47 -12.33 16.74 11.99
N PRO A 48 -11.28 16.05 12.47
CA PRO A 48 -11.10 14.62 12.22
C PRO A 48 -12.15 13.75 12.91
N LEU A 49 -12.82 14.25 13.96
CA LEU A 49 -13.90 13.53 14.63
C LEU A 49 -15.20 13.54 13.82
N ARG A 50 -15.37 14.53 12.93
CA ARG A 50 -16.59 14.71 12.14
C ARG A 50 -16.30 15.31 10.78
N LEU A 51 -15.96 14.45 9.83
CA LEU A 51 -15.79 14.85 8.44
C LEU A 51 -17.13 15.33 7.86
N SER A 52 -17.10 16.50 7.22
CA SER A 52 -18.16 16.97 6.36
C SER A 52 -18.32 16.07 5.12
N ALA A 53 -19.50 16.14 4.49
CA ALA A 53 -19.74 15.44 3.23
C ALA A 53 -18.77 15.86 2.12
N ALA A 54 -18.34 17.13 2.13
CA ALA A 54 -17.39 17.66 1.15
C ALA A 54 -15.99 17.07 1.36
N GLU A 55 -15.50 17.00 2.61
CA GLU A 55 -14.20 16.39 2.94
C GLU A 55 -14.19 14.90 2.61
N LYS A 56 -15.25 14.15 2.95
CA LYS A 56 -15.37 12.72 2.59
C LYS A 56 -15.31 12.50 1.09
N ARG A 57 -16.06 13.31 0.33
CA ARG A 57 -16.07 13.22 -1.14
C ARG A 57 -14.71 13.56 -1.72
N ALA A 58 -14.03 14.60 -1.23
CA ALA A 58 -12.72 15.00 -1.71
C ALA A 58 -11.66 13.90 -1.46
N LEU A 59 -11.66 13.30 -0.27
CA LEU A 59 -10.78 12.17 0.06
C LEU A 59 -11.08 10.96 -0.83
N GLY A 60 -12.35 10.59 -0.97
CA GLY A 60 -12.77 9.48 -1.83
C GLY A 60 -12.39 9.70 -3.29
N GLU A 61 -12.52 10.92 -3.80
CA GLU A 61 -12.15 11.29 -5.16
C GLU A 61 -10.63 11.18 -5.40
N CYS A 62 -9.82 11.64 -4.45
CA CYS A 62 -8.36 11.44 -4.51
C CYS A 62 -8.02 9.93 -4.56
N CYS A 63 -8.61 9.13 -3.67
CA CYS A 63 -8.40 7.68 -3.65
C CYS A 63 -8.90 7.00 -4.94
N ARG A 64 -9.98 7.48 -5.56
CA ARG A 64 -10.46 6.96 -6.85
C ARG A 64 -9.45 7.24 -7.97
N ARG A 65 -8.87 8.45 -7.99
CA ARG A 65 -7.93 8.90 -9.03
C ARG A 65 -6.56 8.24 -8.91
N ALA A 66 -6.03 8.09 -7.70
CA ALA A 66 -4.63 7.71 -7.46
C ALA A 66 -4.41 6.66 -6.35
N ASN A 67 -5.47 6.00 -5.87
CA ASN A 67 -5.42 5.05 -4.75
C ASN A 67 -4.98 5.64 -3.40
N MET A 68 -4.82 6.97 -3.33
CA MET A 68 -4.35 7.67 -2.13
C MET A 68 -4.89 9.10 -2.03
N ALA A 69 -4.84 9.65 -0.83
CA ALA A 69 -5.09 11.05 -0.51
C ALA A 69 -4.11 11.51 0.59
N ILE A 70 -3.66 12.76 0.51
CA ILE A 70 -2.92 13.41 1.59
C ILE A 70 -3.86 14.36 2.29
N TYR A 71 -4.12 14.18 3.57
CA TYR A 71 -4.91 15.13 4.33
C TYR A 71 -4.05 16.06 5.15
N ARG A 72 -4.58 17.25 5.45
CA ARG A 72 -3.98 18.20 6.40
C ARG A 72 -5.04 18.65 7.40
N LEU A 73 -4.77 18.49 8.70
CA LEU A 73 -5.64 19.02 9.74
C LEU A 73 -5.46 20.53 9.87
N CYS A 74 -6.55 21.30 9.87
CA CYS A 74 -6.51 22.76 10.10
C CYS A 74 -5.89 23.13 11.46
N ARG A 75 -6.05 22.25 12.45
CA ARG A 75 -5.47 22.37 13.78
C ARG A 75 -4.66 21.11 14.04
N PRO A 76 -3.32 21.17 13.94
CA PRO A 76 -2.48 20.07 14.37
C PRO A 76 -2.81 19.75 15.82
N GLN A 77 -3.21 18.53 16.10
CA GLN A 77 -3.41 18.07 17.47
C GLN A 77 -2.02 17.93 18.10
N GLY A 78 -1.80 18.55 19.26
CA GLY A 78 -0.53 18.45 19.98
C GLY A 78 -0.25 17.02 20.45
N ASP A 79 0.99 16.77 20.87
CA ASP A 79 1.41 15.53 21.53
C ASP A 79 0.83 15.46 22.97
N PRO A 80 0.22 14.35 23.44
CA PRO A 80 -0.01 13.09 22.73
C PRO A 80 -1.06 13.28 21.64
N ALA A 81 -0.66 12.93 20.41
CA ALA A 81 -1.53 12.97 19.25
C ALA A 81 -2.86 12.35 19.63
N ASP A 82 -3.92 13.11 19.42
CA ASP A 82 -5.28 12.65 19.69
C ASP A 82 -5.60 11.53 18.69
N LYS A 83 -5.12 10.34 19.04
CA LYS A 83 -5.33 9.10 18.31
C LYS A 83 -6.82 8.79 18.20
N GLU A 84 -7.66 9.34 19.08
CA GLU A 84 -9.12 9.29 18.96
C GLU A 84 -9.57 10.02 17.68
N GLY A 85 -9.08 11.25 17.46
CA GLY A 85 -9.27 11.99 16.21
C GLY A 85 -8.88 11.18 14.98
N ILE A 86 -7.68 10.59 14.98
CA ILE A 86 -7.17 9.79 13.86
C ILE A 86 -7.97 8.49 13.66
N ARG A 87 -8.35 7.82 14.76
CA ARG A 87 -9.19 6.63 14.73
C ARG A 87 -10.58 6.94 14.19
N ALA A 88 -11.18 8.05 14.62
CA ALA A 88 -12.48 8.52 14.15
C ALA A 88 -12.42 8.89 12.66
N LEU A 89 -11.35 9.54 12.22
CA LEU A 89 -11.10 9.83 10.80
C LEU A 89 -11.10 8.54 9.98
N GLY A 90 -10.29 7.55 10.37
CA GLY A 90 -10.23 6.25 9.69
C GLY A 90 -11.58 5.52 9.68
N ALA A 91 -12.29 5.49 10.81
CA ALA A 91 -13.58 4.80 10.94
C ALA A 91 -14.68 5.40 10.04
N GLN A 92 -14.65 6.73 9.84
CA GLN A 92 -15.56 7.45 8.93
C GLN A 92 -15.30 7.15 7.46
N LEU A 93 -14.10 6.67 7.13
CA LEU A 93 -13.68 6.25 5.78
C LEU A 93 -13.73 4.73 5.59
N GLY A 94 -14.17 3.98 6.60
CA GLY A 94 -14.36 2.52 6.51
C GLY A 94 -13.23 1.69 7.15
N LEU A 95 -12.17 2.31 7.66
CA LEU A 95 -11.06 1.64 8.37
C LEU A 95 -11.49 1.26 9.80
N ARG A 96 -12.38 0.28 9.92
CA ARG A 96 -12.98 -0.14 11.21
C ARG A 96 -12.37 -1.41 11.79
N ARG A 97 -11.78 -2.26 10.95
CA ARG A 97 -11.10 -3.50 11.34
C ARG A 97 -9.59 -3.26 11.31
N LEU A 98 -9.05 -2.76 12.42
CA LEU A 98 -7.63 -2.49 12.56
C LEU A 98 -6.87 -3.80 12.78
N HIS A 99 -5.68 -3.89 12.19
CA HIS A 99 -4.78 -5.02 12.43
C HIS A 99 -3.90 -4.74 13.64
N HIS A 100 -4.10 -5.51 14.71
CA HIS A 100 -3.27 -5.46 15.92
C HIS A 100 -1.96 -6.20 15.68
N ASN A 101 -0.96 -5.51 15.12
CA ASN A 101 0.39 -6.07 15.02
C ASN A 101 1.09 -6.06 16.40
N LEU A 102 2.19 -6.81 16.54
CA LEU A 102 2.96 -6.92 17.80
C LEU A 102 3.46 -5.58 18.38
N CYS A 103 3.54 -4.55 17.55
CA CYS A 103 4.02 -3.23 17.94
C CYS A 103 2.89 -2.17 17.97
N ALA A 104 1.64 -2.59 17.79
CA ALA A 104 0.47 -1.73 17.97
C ALA A 104 0.34 -1.40 19.46
N ASP A 105 -0.10 -0.18 19.75
CA ASP A 105 -0.47 0.18 21.11
C ASP A 105 -1.88 -0.39 21.41
N GLU A 106 -2.37 -0.26 22.66
CA GLU A 106 -3.66 -0.80 23.11
C GLU A 106 -4.86 -0.38 22.24
N ASP A 107 -4.73 0.75 21.54
CA ASP A 107 -5.72 1.30 20.63
C ASP A 107 -5.72 0.67 19.22
N GLY A 108 -4.76 -0.21 18.91
CA GLY A 108 -4.57 -0.81 17.58
C GLY A 108 -3.82 0.09 16.59
N ILE A 109 -3.30 1.24 17.04
CA ILE A 109 -2.52 2.18 16.24
C ILE A 109 -1.05 2.10 16.66
N SER A 110 -0.18 1.87 15.68
CA SER A 110 1.27 1.77 15.91
C SER A 110 1.91 3.15 15.92
N SER A 111 2.53 3.52 17.04
CA SER A 111 3.31 4.76 17.15
C SER A 111 4.72 4.57 16.56
N LEU A 112 4.92 4.97 15.30
CA LEU A 112 6.20 4.85 14.61
C LEU A 112 7.18 5.94 15.07
N ARG A 113 8.20 5.55 15.83
CA ARG A 113 9.26 6.44 16.31
C ARG A 113 10.56 5.67 16.50
N VAL A 114 11.70 6.35 16.39
CA VAL A 114 12.99 5.75 16.70
C VAL A 114 13.03 5.39 18.19
N VAL A 115 13.26 4.12 18.50
CA VAL A 115 13.43 3.63 19.88
C VAL A 115 14.86 3.17 20.07
N SER A 116 15.51 3.54 21.17
CA SER A 116 16.93 3.24 21.40
C SER A 116 17.19 1.85 22.00
N ALA A 117 16.17 1.18 22.52
CA ALA A 117 16.27 -0.13 23.15
C ALA A 117 14.92 -0.89 23.11
N GLY A 118 14.97 -2.21 23.34
CA GLY A 118 13.82 -3.11 23.41
C GLY A 118 13.51 -3.85 22.11
N GLN A 119 12.58 -4.81 22.18
CA GLN A 119 12.22 -5.70 21.07
C GLN A 119 11.70 -4.94 19.82
N ARG A 120 11.11 -3.75 20.00
CA ARG A 120 10.66 -2.89 18.89
C ARG A 120 11.81 -2.37 18.02
N HIS A 121 13.03 -2.20 18.57
CA HIS A 121 14.20 -1.67 17.84
C HIS A 121 14.65 -2.57 16.67
N THR A 122 14.34 -3.87 16.71
CA THR A 122 14.74 -4.81 15.64
C THR A 122 13.93 -4.63 14.36
N TYR A 123 12.78 -3.94 14.43
CA TYR A 123 11.92 -3.66 13.28
C TYR A 123 12.25 -2.29 12.66
N ILE A 124 12.47 -2.27 11.34
CA ILE A 124 12.87 -1.08 10.58
C ILE A 124 11.99 0.16 10.86
N PRO A 125 10.65 0.06 10.99
CA PRO A 125 9.80 1.21 11.31
C PRO A 125 10.11 1.94 12.62
N TYR A 126 10.91 1.34 13.51
CA TYR A 126 11.35 1.93 14.79
C TYR A 126 12.84 2.28 14.80
N SER A 127 13.44 2.37 13.62
CA SER A 127 14.83 2.80 13.39
C SER A 127 14.89 4.03 12.49
N SER A 128 16.06 4.64 12.33
CA SER A 128 16.28 5.74 11.38
C SER A 128 16.68 5.26 9.98
N ARG A 129 16.52 3.98 9.68
CA ARG A 129 16.89 3.39 8.38
C ARG A 129 15.75 3.55 7.36
N PRO A 130 16.06 3.69 6.06
CA PRO A 130 15.03 3.71 5.03
C PRO A 130 14.24 2.41 5.02
N ILE A 131 12.93 2.52 4.78
CA ILE A 131 12.05 1.39 4.51
C ILE A 131 11.95 1.23 3.00
N SER A 132 12.33 0.06 2.47
CA SER A 132 12.20 -0.25 1.04
C SER A 132 10.73 -0.30 0.61
N TRP A 133 10.48 -0.20 -0.70
CA TRP A 133 9.15 -0.37 -1.30
C TRP A 133 8.43 -1.62 -0.78
N HIS A 134 7.19 -1.46 -0.33
CA HIS A 134 6.34 -2.54 0.13
C HIS A 134 4.88 -2.10 0.17
N THR A 135 3.97 -3.07 0.31
CA THR A 135 2.57 -2.88 0.69
C THR A 135 2.35 -3.45 2.08
N ASP A 136 1.62 -2.76 2.96
CA ASP A 136 1.40 -3.25 4.32
C ASP A 136 0.71 -4.62 4.37
N GLY A 137 1.16 -5.48 5.28
CA GLY A 137 0.64 -6.85 5.41
C GLY A 137 1.04 -7.81 4.28
N TYR A 138 2.10 -7.53 3.51
CA TYR A 138 2.57 -8.41 2.41
C TYR A 138 2.90 -9.86 2.84
N TYR A 139 3.08 -10.09 4.13
CA TYR A 139 3.34 -11.39 4.75
C TYR A 139 2.07 -12.08 5.30
N HIS A 140 0.90 -11.44 5.21
CA HIS A 140 -0.36 -12.03 5.66
C HIS A 140 -0.93 -13.04 4.64
N PRO A 141 -1.66 -14.07 5.12
CA PRO A 141 -2.44 -14.93 4.23
C PRO A 141 -3.59 -14.13 3.57
N PRO A 142 -4.18 -14.63 2.46
CA PRO A 142 -5.26 -13.94 1.74
C PRO A 142 -6.45 -13.49 2.60
N GLY A 143 -6.80 -14.25 3.64
CA GLY A 143 -7.91 -13.92 4.55
C GLY A 143 -7.63 -12.74 5.51
N GLN A 144 -6.40 -12.25 5.57
CA GLN A 144 -5.95 -11.18 6.47
C GLN A 144 -5.31 -10.01 5.69
N ARG A 145 -5.64 -9.86 4.41
CA ARG A 145 -5.15 -8.77 3.56
C ARG A 145 -5.48 -7.41 4.17
N ILE A 146 -4.49 -6.53 4.17
CA ILE A 146 -4.69 -5.11 4.43
C ILE A 146 -5.23 -4.48 3.15
N ARG A 147 -6.36 -3.76 3.26
CA ARG A 147 -7.09 -3.13 2.14
C ARG A 147 -7.07 -1.61 2.19
N GLY A 148 -6.22 -1.07 3.04
CA GLY A 148 -6.08 0.34 3.24
C GLY A 148 -5.29 0.65 4.49
N MET A 149 -4.67 1.82 4.47
CA MET A 149 -3.77 2.29 5.51
C MET A 149 -4.04 3.76 5.77
N LEU A 150 -3.86 4.16 7.02
CA LEU A 150 -3.79 5.55 7.43
C LEU A 150 -2.49 5.78 8.18
N LEU A 151 -1.68 6.72 7.68
CA LEU A 151 -0.45 7.20 8.33
C LEU A 151 -0.65 8.66 8.73
N HIS A 152 -0.25 9.02 9.95
CA HIS A 152 -0.35 10.39 10.46
C HIS A 152 1.01 10.88 10.96
N CYS A 153 1.42 12.08 10.53
CA CYS A 153 2.64 12.72 10.98
C CYS A 153 2.33 13.62 12.18
N VAL A 154 2.67 13.13 13.38
CA VAL A 154 2.65 13.93 14.61
C VAL A 154 3.83 14.89 14.62
N GLN A 155 5.02 14.35 14.41
CA GLN A 155 6.27 15.09 14.38
C GLN A 155 7.08 14.66 13.17
N PRO A 156 7.42 15.59 12.24
CA PRO A 156 8.28 15.25 11.12
C PRO A 156 9.71 15.00 11.58
N ALA A 157 10.45 14.17 10.86
CA ALA A 157 11.89 14.03 11.05
C ALA A 157 12.58 15.39 10.88
N VAL A 158 13.73 15.63 11.53
CA VAL A 158 14.50 16.88 11.33
C VAL A 158 15.03 16.97 9.89
N ARG A 159 15.53 15.86 9.36
CA ARG A 159 16.06 15.72 7.99
C ARG A 159 15.62 14.37 7.40
N GLY A 160 15.32 14.34 6.11
CA GLY A 160 14.71 13.18 5.45
C GLY A 160 13.26 12.98 5.90
N GLY A 161 12.80 11.73 5.92
CA GLY A 161 11.41 11.38 6.25
C GLY A 161 10.46 11.50 5.06
N ASP A 162 10.99 11.62 3.85
CA ASP A 162 10.25 11.61 2.60
C ASP A 162 9.65 10.23 2.35
N ASN A 163 8.38 10.21 1.94
CA ASN A 163 7.69 9.01 1.48
C ASN A 163 7.72 8.99 -0.04
N ALA A 164 7.99 7.82 -0.61
CA ALA A 164 7.74 7.54 -2.01
C ALA A 164 6.44 6.73 -2.12
N LEU A 165 5.50 7.23 -2.91
CA LEU A 165 4.16 6.68 -3.05
C LEU A 165 3.89 6.38 -4.52
N LEU A 166 3.28 5.23 -4.79
CA LEU A 166 2.91 4.82 -6.14
C LEU A 166 1.54 4.12 -6.09
N ASP A 167 0.66 4.51 -7.01
CA ASP A 167 -0.60 3.82 -7.24
C ASP A 167 -0.33 2.42 -7.83
N PRO A 168 -0.79 1.33 -7.20
CA PRO A 168 -0.67 -0.02 -7.73
C PRO A 168 -1.23 -0.20 -9.15
N GLU A 169 -2.26 0.57 -9.52
CA GLU A 169 -2.84 0.53 -10.87
C GLU A 169 -1.88 1.11 -11.91
N ILE A 170 -1.06 2.11 -11.55
CA ILE A 170 -0.02 2.64 -12.43
C ILE A 170 1.12 1.64 -12.59
N ALA A 171 1.50 0.94 -11.50
CA ALA A 171 2.47 -0.15 -11.58
C ALA A 171 1.98 -1.25 -12.53
N TYR A 172 0.70 -1.63 -12.43
CA TYR A 172 0.07 -2.60 -13.33
C TYR A 172 0.09 -2.13 -14.79
N ILE A 173 -0.30 -0.87 -15.05
CA ILE A 173 -0.26 -0.29 -16.41
C ILE A 173 1.16 -0.33 -16.97
N HIS A 174 2.15 0.12 -16.20
CA HIS A 174 3.54 0.15 -16.63
C HIS A 174 4.06 -1.25 -17.02
N LEU A 175 3.75 -2.26 -16.21
CA LEU A 175 4.15 -3.64 -16.47
C LEU A 175 3.42 -4.22 -17.69
N ARG A 176 2.10 -4.04 -17.78
CA ARG A 176 1.29 -4.56 -18.89
C ARG A 176 1.64 -3.92 -20.23
N ASP A 177 1.89 -2.60 -20.25
CA ASP A 177 2.34 -1.87 -21.44
C ASP A 177 3.74 -2.33 -21.89
N SER A 178 4.59 -2.72 -20.93
CA SER A 178 5.94 -3.21 -21.23
C SER A 178 5.91 -4.62 -21.81
N ASN A 179 5.17 -5.54 -21.18
CA ASN A 179 4.89 -6.87 -21.69
C ASN A 179 3.70 -7.48 -20.91
N PRO A 180 2.58 -7.87 -21.55
CA PRO A 180 1.44 -8.50 -20.86
C PRO A 180 1.82 -9.81 -20.14
N ASP A 181 2.85 -10.53 -20.58
CA ASP A 181 3.36 -11.74 -19.91
C ASP A 181 3.88 -11.45 -18.49
N TYR A 182 4.29 -10.20 -18.21
CA TYR A 182 4.67 -9.79 -16.86
C TYR A 182 3.48 -9.82 -15.90
N ILE A 183 2.28 -9.47 -16.37
CA ILE A 183 1.08 -9.58 -15.56
C ILE A 183 0.69 -11.05 -15.37
N TYR A 184 0.76 -11.88 -16.42
CA TYR A 184 0.55 -13.33 -16.28
C TYR A 184 1.47 -13.92 -15.20
N ALA A 185 2.76 -13.56 -15.22
CA ALA A 185 3.74 -14.01 -14.25
C ALA A 185 3.42 -13.52 -12.83
N LEU A 186 3.12 -12.24 -12.66
CA LEU A 186 2.90 -11.61 -11.36
C LEU A 186 1.51 -11.87 -10.76
N MET A 187 0.52 -12.30 -11.55
CA MET A 187 -0.79 -12.75 -11.05
C MET A 187 -0.82 -14.24 -10.67
N HIS A 188 0.27 -14.97 -10.92
CA HIS A 188 0.32 -16.38 -10.60
C HIS A 188 0.30 -16.64 -9.08
N PRO A 189 -0.42 -17.66 -8.58
CA PRO A 189 -0.54 -17.95 -7.15
C PRO A 189 0.78 -18.22 -6.41
N ARG A 190 1.84 -18.56 -7.15
CA ARG A 190 3.20 -18.79 -6.62
C ARG A 190 4.22 -17.73 -7.05
N ALA A 191 3.80 -16.56 -7.53
CA ALA A 191 4.71 -15.54 -8.05
C ALA A 191 5.74 -15.09 -7.01
N MET A 192 5.29 -14.79 -5.79
CA MET A 192 6.13 -14.32 -4.68
C MET A 192 5.83 -15.08 -3.39
N THR A 193 6.86 -15.69 -2.81
CA THR A 193 6.82 -16.41 -1.54
C THR A 193 7.61 -15.66 -0.47
N ILE A 194 6.92 -15.35 0.63
CA ILE A 194 7.56 -14.91 1.87
C ILE A 194 7.86 -16.18 2.67
N PRO A 195 9.13 -16.55 2.94
CA PRO A 195 9.51 -17.71 3.73
C PRO A 195 8.88 -17.71 5.11
N ALA A 196 8.90 -18.87 5.73
CA ALA A 196 8.53 -19.00 7.14
C ALA A 196 9.44 -18.11 8.00
N ASN A 197 8.89 -17.62 9.10
CA ASN A 197 9.69 -16.97 10.13
C ASN A 197 9.52 -17.75 11.43
N ASP A 198 10.60 -18.41 11.84
CA ASP A 198 10.74 -19.05 13.14
C ASP A 198 11.46 -18.03 14.04
N VAL A 199 10.70 -17.16 14.70
CA VAL A 199 11.26 -16.21 15.67
C VAL A 199 11.21 -16.84 17.06
N GLU A 200 12.30 -16.74 17.82
CA GLU A 200 12.34 -17.15 19.25
C GLU A 200 11.28 -16.40 20.10
N ASP A 201 10.96 -15.15 19.74
CA ASP A 201 9.95 -14.32 20.41
C ASP A 201 8.87 -13.80 19.43
N GLY A 202 8.02 -14.70 18.94
CA GLY A 202 6.82 -14.36 18.17
C GLY A 202 6.03 -15.60 17.74
N GLU A 203 4.80 -15.40 17.26
CA GLU A 203 4.01 -16.49 16.69
C GLU A 203 4.66 -16.99 15.39
N PRO A 204 4.95 -18.30 15.26
CA PRO A 204 5.56 -18.86 14.07
C PRO A 204 4.64 -18.64 12.87
N ARG A 205 5.20 -18.04 11.81
CA ARG A 205 4.47 -17.78 10.57
C ARG A 205 4.94 -18.76 9.50
N PRO A 206 4.07 -19.62 8.93
CA PRO A 206 4.46 -20.48 7.83
C PRO A 206 4.75 -19.65 6.57
N ALA A 207 5.48 -20.24 5.62
CA ALA A 207 5.73 -19.61 4.34
C ALA A 207 4.41 -19.21 3.65
N GLN A 208 4.39 -18.02 3.04
CA GLN A 208 3.23 -17.43 2.38
C GLN A 208 3.54 -17.16 0.92
N SER A 209 3.12 -18.08 0.05
CA SER A 209 3.12 -17.90 -1.40
C SER A 209 1.85 -17.17 -1.83
N GLY A 210 1.98 -16.31 -2.84
CA GLY A 210 0.85 -15.61 -3.42
C GLY A 210 1.22 -14.83 -4.67
N PRO A 211 0.21 -14.31 -5.37
CA PRO A 211 0.45 -13.39 -6.46
C PRO A 211 0.96 -12.03 -5.92
N VAL A 212 1.58 -11.25 -6.82
CA VAL A 212 1.82 -9.82 -6.60
C VAL A 212 0.58 -9.02 -6.95
N PHE A 213 -0.11 -9.34 -8.05
CA PHE A 213 -1.38 -8.72 -8.40
C PHE A 213 -2.54 -9.71 -8.29
N SER A 214 -3.64 -9.28 -7.71
CA SER A 214 -4.89 -10.06 -7.67
C SER A 214 -6.07 -9.13 -7.92
N VAL A 215 -7.17 -9.67 -8.41
CA VAL A 215 -8.41 -8.92 -8.57
C VAL A 215 -9.43 -9.52 -7.60
N ASP A 216 -10.07 -8.68 -6.80
CA ASP A 216 -11.09 -9.15 -5.87
C ASP A 216 -12.44 -9.39 -6.56
N GLU A 217 -13.39 -9.98 -5.84
CA GLU A 217 -14.72 -10.31 -6.36
C GLU A 217 -15.50 -9.08 -6.87
N ALA A 218 -15.17 -7.88 -6.36
CA ALA A 218 -15.76 -6.62 -6.79
C ALA A 218 -15.06 -6.02 -8.03
N GLY A 219 -13.99 -6.67 -8.52
CA GLY A 219 -13.24 -6.24 -9.69
C GLY A 219 -12.13 -5.24 -9.40
N HIS A 220 -11.75 -5.03 -8.13
CA HIS A 220 -10.67 -4.11 -7.77
C HIS A 220 -9.32 -4.80 -7.79
N LEU A 221 -8.31 -4.12 -8.34
CA LEU A 221 -6.92 -4.58 -8.29
C LEU A 221 -6.37 -4.42 -6.87
N HIS A 222 -5.69 -5.46 -6.41
CA HIS A 222 -4.91 -5.46 -5.18
C HIS A 222 -3.47 -5.85 -5.48
N MET A 223 -2.52 -5.15 -4.87
CA MET A 223 -1.10 -5.44 -4.95
C MET A 223 -0.55 -5.89 -3.61
N ARG A 224 0.24 -6.96 -3.63
CA ARG A 224 1.03 -7.49 -2.53
C ARG A 224 2.49 -7.50 -2.96
N TYR A 225 3.31 -6.65 -2.35
CA TYR A 225 4.70 -6.50 -2.79
C TYR A 225 5.67 -6.14 -1.66
N THR A 226 6.93 -6.51 -1.85
CA THR A 226 8.06 -6.08 -1.04
C THR A 226 9.34 -6.12 -1.86
N ALA A 227 10.15 -5.06 -1.77
CA ALA A 227 11.46 -4.96 -2.40
C ALA A 227 12.58 -5.53 -1.50
N ARG A 228 12.24 -6.26 -0.43
CA ARG A 228 13.24 -6.98 0.36
C ARG A 228 13.90 -8.03 -0.51
N THR A 229 15.23 -8.01 -0.57
CA THR A 229 16.02 -8.97 -1.34
C THR A 229 16.42 -10.19 -0.53
N ARG A 230 16.50 -10.03 0.79
CA ARG A 230 16.77 -11.13 1.71
C ARG A 230 15.45 -11.83 2.02
N SER A 231 15.47 -13.16 1.91
CA SER A 231 14.36 -14.00 2.30
C SER A 231 13.08 -13.74 1.49
N ILE A 232 13.16 -13.41 0.21
CA ILE A 232 12.00 -13.45 -0.69
C ILE A 232 12.30 -14.43 -1.81
N GLU A 233 11.40 -15.38 -2.01
CA GLU A 233 11.50 -16.41 -3.05
C GLU A 233 10.55 -16.07 -4.19
N TRP A 234 11.09 -15.83 -5.37
CA TRP A 234 10.31 -15.63 -6.59
C TRP A 234 10.14 -16.95 -7.33
N ARG A 235 9.04 -17.08 -8.08
CA ARG A 235 8.85 -18.22 -8.99
C ARG A 235 10.03 -18.30 -9.97
N ASP A 236 10.60 -19.49 -10.12
CA ASP A 236 11.82 -19.71 -10.91
C ASP A 236 11.50 -19.91 -12.40
N ASP A 237 11.17 -18.82 -13.06
CA ASP A 237 10.94 -18.76 -14.51
C ASP A 237 11.40 -17.42 -15.09
N ALA A 238 11.63 -17.42 -16.41
CA ALA A 238 12.15 -16.25 -17.12
C ALA A 238 11.22 -15.05 -17.01
N ASP A 239 9.90 -15.25 -17.13
CA ASP A 239 8.93 -14.17 -17.15
C ASP A 239 8.79 -13.50 -15.78
N THR A 240 8.81 -14.28 -14.70
CA THR A 240 8.79 -13.73 -13.33
C THR A 240 10.06 -12.93 -13.03
N ARG A 241 11.23 -13.42 -13.45
CA ARG A 241 12.50 -12.67 -13.32
C ARG A 241 12.48 -11.36 -14.12
N ALA A 242 11.99 -11.41 -15.36
CA ALA A 242 11.89 -10.21 -16.20
C ALA A 242 10.88 -9.20 -15.63
N ALA A 243 9.72 -9.67 -15.17
CA ALA A 243 8.67 -8.83 -14.57
C ALA A 243 9.14 -8.16 -13.28
N THR A 244 9.82 -8.91 -12.40
CA THR A 244 10.37 -8.38 -11.15
C THR A 244 11.50 -7.39 -11.37
N ALA A 245 12.35 -7.63 -12.37
CA ALA A 245 13.37 -6.67 -12.80
C ALA A 245 12.75 -5.38 -13.36
N CYS A 246 11.72 -5.50 -14.20
CA CYS A 246 10.98 -4.35 -14.75
C CYS A 246 10.35 -3.51 -13.64
N LEU A 247 9.62 -4.14 -12.71
CA LEU A 247 9.02 -3.45 -11.57
C LEU A 247 10.09 -2.79 -10.69
N SER A 248 11.18 -3.48 -10.41
CA SER A 248 12.28 -2.93 -9.59
C SER A 248 12.93 -1.71 -10.26
N ALA A 249 13.15 -1.76 -11.58
CA ALA A 249 13.68 -0.63 -12.33
C ALA A 249 12.72 0.56 -12.32
N PHE A 250 11.41 0.31 -12.46
CA PHE A 250 10.39 1.36 -12.37
C PHE A 250 10.39 2.04 -11.00
N LEU A 251 10.39 1.25 -9.93
CA LEU A 251 10.41 1.74 -8.54
C LEU A 251 11.70 2.47 -8.15
N ALA A 252 12.80 2.20 -8.86
CA ALA A 252 14.09 2.88 -8.68
C ALA A 252 14.24 4.14 -9.55
N SER A 253 13.29 4.41 -10.44
CA SER A 253 13.34 5.54 -11.37
C SER A 253 12.87 6.86 -10.74
N ASP A 254 13.06 7.95 -11.49
CA ASP A 254 12.47 9.28 -11.24
C ASP A 254 11.16 9.49 -12.02
N SER A 255 10.42 8.40 -12.24
CA SER A 255 9.13 8.44 -12.92
C SER A 255 8.20 9.50 -12.30
N PRO A 256 7.52 10.33 -13.10
CA PRO A 256 6.59 11.34 -12.59
C PRO A 256 5.36 10.72 -11.90
N TRP A 257 5.13 9.41 -12.09
CA TRP A 257 4.08 8.66 -11.43
C TRP A 257 4.42 8.30 -9.97
N ILE A 258 5.69 8.44 -9.57
CA ILE A 258 6.13 8.21 -8.20
C ILE A 258 6.08 9.54 -7.45
N PHE A 259 5.09 9.68 -6.58
CA PHE A 259 4.97 10.86 -5.73
C PHE A 259 5.97 10.80 -4.58
N ARG A 260 6.71 11.89 -4.38
CA ARG A 260 7.63 12.07 -3.25
C ARG A 260 7.11 13.18 -2.36
N HIS A 261 6.79 12.85 -1.11
CA HIS A 261 6.23 13.83 -0.16
C HIS A 261 6.73 13.60 1.26
N ARG A 262 7.23 14.67 1.88
CA ARG A 262 7.51 14.71 3.32
C ARG A 262 6.32 15.31 4.03
N LEU A 263 5.65 14.49 4.83
CA LEU A 263 4.50 14.92 5.63
C LEU A 263 4.95 15.98 6.65
N ALA A 264 4.20 17.07 6.72
CA ALA A 264 4.31 18.04 7.80
C ALA A 264 3.53 17.58 9.05
N ALA A 265 3.81 18.19 10.21
CA ALA A 265 3.01 17.95 11.41
C ALA A 265 1.52 18.24 11.14
N GLY A 266 0.65 17.28 11.48
CA GLY A 266 -0.79 17.36 11.22
C GLY A 266 -1.20 16.93 9.80
N GLU A 267 -0.27 16.51 8.94
CA GLU A 267 -0.60 15.83 7.69
C GLU A 267 -0.65 14.32 7.85
N GLY A 268 -1.37 13.66 6.97
CA GLY A 268 -1.34 12.21 6.87
C GLY A 268 -1.69 11.69 5.49
N LEU A 269 -1.39 10.41 5.28
CA LEU A 269 -1.72 9.65 4.08
C LEU A 269 -2.88 8.72 4.40
N ILE A 270 -3.85 8.64 3.49
CA ILE A 270 -4.87 7.60 3.44
C ILE A 270 -4.74 6.92 2.08
N CYS A 271 -4.66 5.59 2.04
CA CYS A 271 -4.61 4.83 0.79
C CYS A 271 -5.38 3.51 0.91
N ASN A 272 -5.67 2.89 -0.22
CA ASN A 272 -6.27 1.54 -0.30
C ASN A 272 -5.20 0.43 -0.38
#